data_AF-A0A1Q7PH74-F1
#
_entry.id   AF-A0A1Q7PH74-F1
#
_cell.length_a   1.000
_cell.length_b   1.000
_cell.length_c   1.000
_cell.angle_alpha   90.00
_cell.angle_beta   90.00
_cell.angle_gamma   90.00
#
_symmetry.space_group_name_H-M   'P 1'
#
loop_
_entity.id
_entity.type
_entity.pdbx_description
1 polymer ?
#
loop_
_entity_poly.entity_id
_entity_poly.type
_entity_poly.pdbx_seq_one_letter_code
_entity_poly.pdbx_strand_id
1 'polypeptide(L)'
;MNSLPRQFKINKRIALGLPAAVVGLLLSACAPPPPPSRFPPSASDLSLLKSTRLCDRKADFLQRRESGSPRREAWGSGEEVRIAANRSESGAEESFFFDEDGLLVGAVFSFPTGQSLKPYPVLRRTLSELKPALEFYLNVAQLADRANLDPSTLYETGDEKSTTQYIVLGGADEPTLLLASFSLDPYSKLLSAYRRDFLARIERGDKTKGGQRPGGPGAEDTESFPAVQQFARGQTAHLSYCGSRNYDIAAEAYAKAIKRGFSNKMWLAEAHHKLGLALQGKGQFEQAKGEMQQSLTLRPNTPEVLNNLGTVYKQLGDQDKAIAAFEKSVSLRPNYPLARYNLAEAYETTNPKRAISEYETYLALVEGVPEEAERALRARERVTVLSR
;
A
#
# COMPACT_ATOMS: atom_id res chain seq x y z
N MET A 1 -71.69 46.56 13.91
CA MET A 1 -72.90 45.81 14.28
C MET A 1 -72.47 44.39 14.58
N ASN A 2 -72.46 43.81 15.78
CA ASN A 2 -72.65 44.15 17.20
C ASN A 2 -71.76 43.09 17.91
N SER A 3 -71.10 43.26 19.05
CA SER A 3 -71.15 44.21 20.15
C SER A 3 -69.89 43.99 21.03
N LEU A 4 -69.46 45.07 21.66
CA LEU A 4 -68.38 45.25 22.64
C LEU A 4 -68.67 44.54 24.01
N PRO A 5 -67.96 44.81 25.15
CA PRO A 5 -66.81 44.05 25.68
C PRO A 5 -66.91 43.86 27.23
N ARG A 6 -65.74 43.76 27.91
CA ARG A 6 -65.41 44.03 29.35
C ARG A 6 -65.21 42.81 30.26
N GLN A 7 -63.98 42.63 30.75
CA GLN A 7 -63.46 42.91 32.13
C GLN A 7 -63.86 41.81 33.14
N PHE A 8 -63.17 41.43 34.23
CA PHE A 8 -62.16 41.94 35.16
C PHE A 8 -61.44 40.66 35.72
N LYS A 9 -60.11 40.53 35.78
CA LYS A 9 -59.16 40.91 36.86
C LYS A 9 -59.21 40.04 38.15
N ILE A 10 -58.00 39.74 38.66
CA ILE A 10 -57.58 39.37 40.05
C ILE A 10 -57.66 37.87 40.39
N ASN A 11 -56.78 37.23 41.19
CA ASN A 11 -55.35 37.30 41.55
C ASN A 11 -55.11 36.11 42.52
N LYS A 12 -53.84 35.70 42.68
CA LYS A 12 -53.25 34.94 43.81
C LYS A 12 -53.33 33.38 43.91
N ARG A 13 -52.10 32.85 43.91
CA ARG A 13 -51.41 31.99 44.92
C ARG A 13 -51.52 30.44 44.84
N ILE A 14 -50.36 29.87 44.50
CA ILE A 14 -49.57 28.80 45.17
C ILE A 14 -50.30 27.51 45.55
N ALA A 15 -49.93 26.41 44.90
CA ALA A 15 -49.82 25.09 45.53
C ALA A 15 -48.69 24.28 44.87
N LEU A 16 -47.78 23.78 45.71
CA LEU A 16 -46.73 22.82 45.38
C LEU A 16 -47.34 21.50 44.88
N GLY A 17 -46.79 20.94 43.80
CA GLY A 17 -46.99 19.56 43.39
C GLY A 17 -45.71 19.03 42.73
N LEU A 18 -45.17 17.93 43.24
CA LEU A 18 -43.95 17.27 42.78
C LEU A 18 -44.02 16.89 41.28
N PRO A 19 -42.92 16.93 40.51
CA PRO A 19 -42.92 16.37 39.16
C PRO A 19 -42.74 14.85 39.24
N ALA A 20 -43.72 14.12 38.69
CA ALA A 20 -43.58 12.70 38.39
C ALA A 20 -42.52 12.52 37.30
N ALA A 21 -41.57 11.62 37.55
CA ALA A 21 -40.52 11.25 36.62
C ALA A 21 -41.10 10.63 35.36
N VAL A 22 -40.98 11.32 34.22
CA VAL A 22 -41.17 10.74 32.90
C VAL A 22 -39.84 10.08 32.51
N VAL A 23 -39.77 8.77 32.69
CA VAL A 23 -38.69 7.94 32.15
C VAL A 23 -38.86 7.91 30.63
N GLY A 24 -38.14 8.80 29.95
CA GLY A 24 -37.96 8.73 28.51
C GLY A 24 -37.07 7.53 28.20
N LEU A 25 -37.64 6.46 27.64
CA LEU A 25 -36.87 5.42 26.97
C LEU A 25 -36.12 6.07 25.79
N LEU A 26 -34.83 6.30 25.96
CA LEU A 26 -33.91 6.54 24.85
C LEU A 26 -33.85 5.24 24.05
N LEU A 27 -34.63 5.17 22.97
CA LEU A 27 -34.40 4.22 21.90
C LEU A 27 -33.02 4.53 21.33
N SER A 28 -32.01 3.79 21.79
CA SER A 28 -30.72 3.69 21.13
C SER A 28 -30.96 3.16 19.72
N ALA A 29 -31.05 4.08 18.76
CA ALA A 29 -31.01 3.75 17.35
C ALA A 29 -29.75 2.90 17.14
N CYS A 30 -29.94 1.62 16.80
CA CYS A 30 -28.84 0.78 16.35
C CYS A 30 -28.25 1.47 15.12
N ALA A 31 -27.05 2.04 15.27
CA ALA A 31 -26.27 2.45 14.12
C ALA A 31 -26.12 1.21 13.21
N PRO A 32 -26.32 1.35 11.89
CA PRO A 32 -26.06 0.25 10.98
C PRO A 32 -24.62 -0.24 11.21
N PRO A 33 -24.37 -1.56 11.13
CA PRO A 33 -23.03 -2.08 11.30
C PRO A 33 -22.08 -1.35 10.34
N PRO A 34 -20.87 -0.97 10.79
CA PRO A 34 -19.92 -0.30 9.93
C PRO A 34 -19.74 -1.14 8.67
N PRO A 35 -19.61 -0.50 7.50
CA PRO A 35 -19.37 -1.23 6.26
C PRO A 35 -18.17 -2.16 6.45
N PRO A 36 -18.19 -3.38 5.87
CA PRO A 36 -17.11 -4.33 6.01
C PRO A 36 -15.79 -3.66 5.60
N SER A 37 -14.75 -3.87 6.41
CA SER A 37 -13.42 -3.39 6.09
C SER A 37 -13.03 -3.85 4.68
N ARG A 38 -12.56 -2.92 3.84
CA ARG A 38 -12.00 -3.25 2.53
C ARG A 38 -10.67 -4.01 2.65
N PHE A 39 -10.03 -3.98 3.82
CA PHE A 39 -8.75 -4.62 4.10
C PHE A 39 -8.93 -5.85 5.01
N PRO A 40 -8.05 -6.86 4.87
CA PRO A 40 -7.98 -7.99 5.81
C PRO A 40 -7.79 -7.52 7.25
N PRO A 41 -8.26 -8.28 8.26
CA PRO A 41 -8.01 -7.96 9.66
C PRO A 41 -6.50 -7.97 9.95
N SER A 42 -5.98 -6.91 10.58
CA SER A 42 -4.54 -6.70 10.82
C SER A 42 -4.18 -6.42 12.28
N ALA A 43 -5.16 -6.54 13.19
CA ALA A 43 -4.96 -6.27 14.61
C ALA A 43 -3.92 -7.22 15.23
N SER A 44 -3.06 -6.68 16.10
CA SER A 44 -2.04 -7.48 16.79
C SER A 44 -1.73 -6.89 18.17
N ASP A 45 -1.58 -7.79 19.14
CA ASP A 45 -1.13 -7.50 20.50
C ASP A 45 0.37 -7.78 20.70
N LEU A 46 1.12 -8.10 19.63
CA LEU A 46 2.59 -8.13 19.66
C LEU A 46 3.15 -6.73 19.98
N SER A 47 3.81 -6.60 21.13
CA SER A 47 4.38 -5.34 21.61
C SER A 47 5.37 -4.70 20.63
N LEU A 48 6.17 -5.53 19.96
CA LEU A 48 7.18 -5.14 18.96
C LEU A 48 6.59 -4.37 17.77
N LEU A 49 5.40 -4.76 17.32
CA LEU A 49 4.73 -4.10 16.20
C LEU A 49 4.19 -2.73 16.63
N LYS A 50 3.78 -2.59 17.90
CA LYS A 50 3.33 -1.30 18.44
C LYS A 50 4.48 -0.30 18.62
N SER A 51 5.68 -0.78 18.91
CA SER A 51 6.87 0.08 19.12
C SER A 51 7.61 0.43 17.82
N THR A 52 7.28 -0.22 16.70
CA THR A 52 7.92 0.00 15.41
C THR A 52 7.04 0.87 14.52
N ARG A 53 7.55 2.02 14.08
CA ARG A 53 6.82 2.93 13.20
C ARG A 53 7.56 3.03 11.88
N LEU A 54 7.00 2.46 10.82
CA LEU A 54 7.51 2.68 9.46
C LEU A 54 7.52 4.18 9.16
N CYS A 55 8.37 4.58 8.22
CA CYS A 55 8.63 5.98 7.88
C CYS A 55 9.42 6.78 8.94
N ASP A 56 9.84 6.17 10.04
CA ASP A 56 10.78 6.82 10.96
C ASP A 56 12.13 7.10 10.29
N ARG A 57 12.74 8.24 10.63
CA ARG A 57 14.14 8.49 10.27
C ARG A 57 15.05 7.67 11.18
N LYS A 58 16.11 7.13 10.60
CA LYS A 58 17.10 6.31 11.32
C LYS A 58 17.64 6.98 12.58
N ALA A 59 17.95 8.28 12.53
CA ALA A 59 18.46 9.01 13.69
C ALA A 59 17.45 8.99 14.84
N ASP A 60 16.20 9.34 14.58
CA ASP A 60 15.12 9.38 15.56
C ASP A 60 14.79 7.99 16.09
N PHE A 61 14.78 7.00 15.20
CA PHE A 61 14.56 5.60 15.56
C PHE A 61 15.62 5.09 16.54
N LEU A 62 16.90 5.31 16.22
CA LEU A 62 18.01 4.87 17.06
C LEU A 62 18.07 5.63 18.39
N GLN A 63 17.69 6.92 18.40
CA GLN A 63 17.64 7.71 19.63
C GLN A 63 16.58 7.19 20.61
N ARG A 64 15.41 6.74 20.12
CA ARG A 64 14.35 6.20 20.97
C ARG A 64 14.67 4.82 21.55
N ARG A 65 15.57 4.07 20.92
CA ARG A 65 15.95 2.72 21.34
C ARG A 65 17.33 2.73 22.01
N GLU A 66 17.39 3.33 23.20
CA GLU A 66 18.55 3.25 24.09
C GLU A 66 18.69 1.83 24.67
N SER A 67 19.12 0.82 23.90
CA SER A 67 19.65 -0.43 24.47
C SER A 67 20.32 -1.33 23.44
N GLY A 68 21.60 -1.64 23.71
CA GLY A 68 22.40 -2.64 23.02
C GLY A 68 23.08 -2.11 21.76
N SER A 69 24.41 -2.17 21.70
CA SER A 69 25.18 -1.77 20.51
C SER A 69 24.66 -2.53 19.27
N PRO A 70 23.91 -1.88 18.36
CA PRO A 70 23.28 -2.59 17.27
C PRO A 70 24.35 -2.95 16.24
N ARG A 71 24.19 -4.11 15.59
CA ARG A 71 25.04 -4.46 14.44
C ARG A 71 24.46 -3.81 13.19
N ARG A 72 25.32 -3.17 12.41
CA ARG A 72 24.94 -2.49 11.17
C ARG A 72 25.56 -3.24 10.01
N GLU A 73 24.73 -3.59 9.04
CA GLU A 73 25.13 -4.32 7.84
C GLU A 73 24.56 -3.62 6.61
N ALA A 74 25.26 -3.73 5.46
CA ALA A 74 24.77 -3.19 4.22
C ALA A 74 23.53 -3.97 3.74
N TRP A 75 22.49 -3.26 3.32
CA TRP A 75 21.29 -3.85 2.75
C TRP A 75 21.00 -3.18 1.40
N GLY A 76 21.66 -3.69 0.35
CA GLY A 76 21.69 -3.05 -0.96
C GLY A 76 22.32 -1.66 -0.89
N SER A 77 21.56 -0.62 -1.23
CA SER A 77 21.97 0.79 -1.04
C SER A 77 21.58 1.39 0.30
N GLY A 78 20.81 0.64 1.11
CA GLY A 78 20.39 1.02 2.44
C GLY A 78 21.21 0.35 3.54
N GLU A 79 20.67 0.36 4.76
CA GLU A 79 21.31 -0.21 5.94
C GLU A 79 20.33 -1.11 6.72
N GLU A 80 20.82 -2.25 7.17
CA GLU A 80 20.14 -3.12 8.11
C GLU A 80 20.74 -2.93 9.50
N VAL A 81 19.88 -2.70 10.49
CA VAL A 81 20.24 -2.56 11.90
C VAL A 81 19.68 -3.77 12.64
N ARG A 82 20.55 -4.58 13.23
CA ARG A 82 20.19 -5.83 13.92
C ARG A 82 20.40 -5.73 15.43
N ILE A 83 19.42 -6.24 16.17
CA ILE A 83 19.44 -6.39 17.63
C ILE A 83 19.28 -7.89 17.94
N ALA A 84 20.22 -8.43 18.71
CA ALA A 84 20.20 -9.84 19.10
C ALA A 84 19.10 -10.13 20.13
N ALA A 85 18.56 -11.34 20.09
CA ALA A 85 17.48 -11.81 20.98
C ALA A 85 17.75 -11.57 22.48
N ASN A 86 18.98 -11.79 22.94
CA ASN A 86 19.37 -11.59 24.34
C ASN A 86 19.39 -10.11 24.79
N ARG A 87 19.22 -9.18 23.87
CA ARG A 87 19.15 -7.73 24.11
C ARG A 87 17.81 -7.14 23.67
N SER A 88 16.92 -7.97 23.13
CA SER A 88 15.57 -7.58 22.76
C SER A 88 14.63 -7.75 23.95
N GLU A 89 13.79 -6.75 24.21
CA GLU A 89 12.70 -6.85 25.20
C GLU A 89 11.70 -7.97 24.87
N SER A 90 11.65 -8.39 23.60
CA SER A 90 10.75 -9.44 23.13
C SER A 90 11.37 -10.83 23.10
N GLY A 91 12.68 -10.94 23.31
CA GLY A 91 13.43 -12.17 23.06
C GLY A 91 13.56 -12.56 21.58
N ALA A 92 13.11 -11.72 20.64
CA ALA A 92 13.27 -11.92 19.20
C ALA A 92 14.61 -11.40 18.68
N GLU A 93 15.13 -12.01 17.63
CA GLU A 93 16.12 -11.33 16.78
C GLU A 93 15.41 -10.27 15.93
N GLU A 94 15.78 -9.01 16.11
CA GLU A 94 15.14 -7.89 15.45
C GLU A 94 16.05 -7.34 14.35
N SER A 95 15.49 -7.11 13.17
CA SER A 95 16.19 -6.51 12.03
C SER A 95 15.36 -5.36 11.47
N PHE A 96 15.94 -4.18 11.42
CA PHE A 96 15.31 -2.95 10.93
C PHE A 96 15.98 -2.51 9.64
N PHE A 97 15.18 -2.24 8.61
CA PHE A 97 15.64 -1.98 7.26
C PHE A 97 15.42 -0.53 6.90
N PHE A 98 16.52 0.18 6.68
CA PHE A 98 16.53 1.56 6.26
C PHE A 98 16.87 1.63 4.78
N ASP A 99 16.14 2.44 4.02
CA ASP A 99 16.50 2.74 2.64
C ASP A 99 17.70 3.69 2.55
N GLU A 100 18.07 4.07 1.33
CA GLU A 100 19.20 4.96 1.06
C GLU A 100 19.05 6.34 1.73
N ASP A 101 17.82 6.80 1.99
CA ASP A 101 17.54 8.07 2.67
C ASP A 101 17.45 7.93 4.20
N GLY A 102 17.74 6.74 4.72
CA GLY A 102 17.64 6.43 6.14
C GLY A 102 16.20 6.38 6.65
N LEU A 103 15.24 6.07 5.78
CA LEU A 103 13.84 5.89 6.14
C LEU A 103 13.60 4.43 6.55
N LEU A 104 12.92 4.19 7.67
CA LEU A 104 12.56 2.84 8.09
C LEU A 104 11.45 2.29 7.18
N VAL A 105 11.81 1.33 6.32
CA VAL A 105 10.91 0.77 5.30
C VAL A 105 10.44 -0.64 5.65
N GLY A 106 11.08 -1.28 6.62
CA GLY A 106 10.59 -2.53 7.18
C GLY A 106 11.30 -2.97 8.45
N ALA A 107 10.69 -3.91 9.14
CA ALA A 107 11.20 -4.59 10.31
C ALA A 107 10.87 -6.08 10.24
N VAL A 108 11.78 -6.91 10.73
CA VAL A 108 11.63 -8.36 10.79
C VAL A 108 12.00 -8.83 12.18
N PHE A 109 11.13 -9.62 12.77
CA PHE A 109 11.29 -10.22 14.09
C PHE A 109 11.31 -11.73 13.91
N SER A 110 12.44 -12.35 14.23
CA SER A 110 12.61 -13.81 14.19
C SER A 110 12.65 -14.38 15.59
N PHE A 111 11.95 -15.49 15.78
CA PHE A 111 11.90 -16.26 17.03
C PHE A 111 12.49 -17.65 16.76
N PRO A 112 13.82 -17.83 16.87
CA PRO A 112 14.48 -19.08 16.49
C PRO A 112 13.96 -20.31 17.24
N THR A 113 13.53 -20.14 18.49
CA THR A 113 12.94 -21.20 19.33
C THR A 113 11.42 -21.28 19.23
N GLY A 114 10.80 -20.41 18.42
CA GLY A 114 9.36 -20.23 18.35
C GLY A 114 8.79 -19.44 19.54
N GLN A 115 7.86 -18.53 19.25
CA GLN A 115 7.10 -17.78 20.24
C GLN A 115 5.68 -18.33 20.33
N SER A 116 5.30 -18.89 21.47
CA SER A 116 3.91 -19.33 21.69
C SER A 116 2.95 -18.15 21.49
N LEU A 117 1.90 -18.36 20.69
CA LEU A 117 0.86 -17.37 20.45
C LEU A 117 -0.26 -17.40 21.50
N LYS A 118 -0.20 -18.31 22.48
CA LYS A 118 -1.18 -18.40 23.58
C LYS A 118 -1.38 -17.07 24.33
N PRO A 119 -0.33 -16.28 24.66
CA PRO A 119 -0.47 -14.99 25.33
C PRO A 119 -1.03 -13.87 24.44
N TYR A 120 -1.23 -14.11 23.14
CA TYR A 120 -1.58 -13.10 22.13
C TYR A 120 -2.98 -13.36 21.55
N PRO A 121 -4.06 -13.19 22.34
CA PRO A 121 -5.42 -13.47 21.90
C PRO A 121 -5.89 -12.60 20.71
N VAL A 122 -5.41 -11.35 20.59
CA VAL A 122 -5.79 -10.49 19.46
C VAL A 122 -5.19 -11.04 18.17
N LEU A 123 -3.88 -11.31 18.16
CA LEU A 123 -3.23 -11.88 16.99
C LEU A 123 -3.82 -13.24 16.61
N ARG A 124 -4.06 -14.14 17.57
CA ARG A 124 -4.68 -15.45 17.27
C ARG A 124 -6.04 -15.31 16.59
N ARG A 125 -6.89 -14.40 17.09
CA ARG A 125 -8.17 -14.12 16.45
C ARG A 125 -7.98 -13.62 15.02
N THR A 126 -7.09 -12.65 14.82
CA THR A 126 -6.79 -12.11 13.49
C THR A 126 -6.33 -13.21 12.54
N LEU A 127 -5.39 -14.07 12.95
CA LEU A 127 -4.90 -15.17 12.11
C LEU A 127 -6.02 -16.18 11.77
N SER A 128 -6.96 -16.44 12.68
CA SER A 128 -8.10 -17.34 12.41
C SER A 128 -9.11 -16.79 11.40
N GLU A 129 -9.15 -15.46 11.23
CA GLU A 129 -10.02 -14.77 10.27
C GLU A 129 -9.34 -14.61 8.90
N LEU A 130 -8.02 -14.84 8.80
CA LEU A 130 -7.24 -14.74 7.57
C LEU A 130 -7.24 -16.05 6.80
N LYS A 131 -7.37 -15.95 5.48
CA LYS A 131 -7.06 -17.05 4.58
C LYS A 131 -5.53 -17.21 4.52
N PRO A 132 -4.99 -18.44 4.68
CA PRO A 132 -3.58 -18.72 4.43
C PRO A 132 -3.14 -18.18 3.07
N ALA A 133 -2.07 -17.37 3.06
CA ALA A 133 -1.44 -16.92 1.83
C ALA A 133 -0.64 -18.07 1.18
N LEU A 134 0.01 -18.88 2.03
CA LEU A 134 0.61 -20.15 1.65
C LEU A 134 0.62 -21.12 2.83
N GLU A 135 0.39 -22.39 2.52
CA GLU A 135 0.65 -23.51 3.42
C GLU A 135 1.82 -24.32 2.88
N PHE A 136 2.80 -24.62 3.73
CA PHE A 136 4.00 -25.34 3.37
C PHE A 136 4.54 -26.10 4.58
N TYR A 137 5.51 -26.98 4.35
CA TYR A 137 6.17 -27.71 5.42
C TYR A 137 7.58 -27.18 5.58
N LEU A 138 7.87 -26.58 6.73
CA LEU A 138 9.25 -26.29 7.11
C LEU A 138 9.83 -27.51 7.81
N ASN A 139 11.10 -27.82 7.49
CA ASN A 139 11.90 -28.64 8.38
C ASN A 139 12.26 -27.78 9.59
N VAL A 140 11.35 -27.74 10.55
CA VAL A 140 11.62 -27.29 11.91
C VAL A 140 12.30 -28.45 12.61
N ALA A 141 13.47 -28.84 12.08
CA ALA A 141 14.48 -29.35 12.97
C ALA A 141 14.57 -28.33 14.10
N GLN A 142 14.72 -28.72 15.36
CA GLN A 142 15.02 -27.78 16.44
C GLN A 142 16.37 -27.09 16.19
N LEU A 143 16.49 -26.23 15.16
CA LEU A 143 17.70 -25.71 14.51
C LEU A 143 18.95 -26.64 14.48
N ALA A 144 18.79 -27.95 14.71
CA ALA A 144 19.86 -28.90 14.98
C ALA A 144 19.49 -30.36 14.60
N ASP A 145 18.25 -30.81 14.83
CA ASP A 145 17.85 -32.22 14.59
C ASP A 145 16.67 -32.39 13.63
N ARG A 146 16.95 -33.00 12.46
CA ARG A 146 16.11 -33.12 11.24
C ARG A 146 14.91 -34.08 11.32
N ALA A 147 14.25 -34.19 12.46
CA ALA A 147 13.33 -35.32 12.69
C ALA A 147 11.87 -35.08 12.29
N ASN A 148 11.31 -33.86 12.37
CA ASN A 148 9.88 -33.63 12.16
C ASN A 148 9.59 -32.43 11.23
N LEU A 149 8.67 -32.62 10.26
CA LEU A 149 8.13 -31.57 9.40
C LEU A 149 6.87 -31.01 10.07
N ASP A 150 6.92 -29.79 10.59
CA ASP A 150 5.74 -29.13 11.16
C ASP A 150 4.97 -28.37 10.07
N PRO A 151 3.63 -28.44 10.07
CA PRO A 151 2.83 -27.62 9.17
C PRO A 151 3.11 -26.14 9.46
N SER A 152 3.41 -25.40 8.39
CA SER A 152 3.78 -23.99 8.44
C SER A 152 2.82 -23.18 7.59
N THR A 153 2.31 -22.10 8.14
CA THR A 153 1.36 -21.23 7.45
C THR A 153 1.91 -19.82 7.38
N LEU A 154 1.94 -19.26 6.16
CA LEU A 154 2.14 -17.83 5.95
C LEU A 154 0.79 -17.14 5.95
N TYR A 155 0.65 -16.17 6.85
CA TYR A 155 -0.46 -15.23 6.86
C TYR A 155 0.03 -13.88 6.40
N GLU A 156 -0.76 -13.21 5.55
CA GLU A 156 -0.51 -11.86 5.10
C GLU A 156 -1.69 -10.96 5.49
N THR A 157 -1.37 -9.80 6.03
CA THR A 157 -2.33 -8.76 6.38
C THR A 157 -1.67 -7.39 6.24
N GLY A 158 -2.37 -6.32 6.59
CA GLY A 158 -1.81 -4.98 6.44
C GLY A 158 -2.84 -3.88 6.51
N ASP A 159 -2.40 -2.69 6.14
CA ASP A 159 -3.25 -1.55 5.87
C ASP A 159 -3.07 -1.10 4.41
N GLU A 160 -3.47 0.13 4.10
CA GLU A 160 -3.43 0.67 2.75
C GLU A 160 -2.00 0.92 2.21
N LYS A 161 -0.98 0.88 3.09
CA LYS A 161 0.42 1.24 2.76
C LYS A 161 1.45 0.25 3.31
N SER A 162 1.03 -0.78 4.03
CA SER A 162 1.95 -1.70 4.68
C SER A 162 1.46 -3.13 4.61
N THR A 163 2.42 -4.02 4.47
CA THR A 163 2.24 -5.46 4.49
C THR A 163 2.86 -6.01 5.76
N THR A 164 2.09 -6.81 6.48
CA THR A 164 2.52 -7.59 7.63
C THR A 164 2.43 -9.07 7.28
N GLN A 165 3.51 -9.81 7.49
CA GLN A 165 3.52 -11.25 7.25
C GLN A 165 3.86 -12.01 8.53
N TYR A 166 3.19 -13.13 8.76
CA TYR A 166 3.43 -14.02 9.90
C TYR A 166 3.70 -15.43 9.42
N ILE A 167 4.81 -16.03 9.86
CA ILE A 167 5.07 -17.47 9.69
C ILE A 167 4.73 -18.15 11.01
N VAL A 168 3.70 -18.99 10.98
CA VAL A 168 3.20 -19.71 12.16
C VAL A 168 3.34 -21.20 11.94
N LEU A 169 3.82 -21.89 12.96
CA LEU A 169 3.94 -23.35 13.03
C LEU A 169 2.87 -23.95 13.92
N GLY A 170 2.60 -25.23 13.68
CA GLY A 170 1.78 -26.07 14.54
C GLY A 170 0.30 -25.99 14.21
N GLY A 171 -0.49 -26.88 14.81
CA GLY A 171 -1.94 -26.91 14.68
C GLY A 171 -2.62 -25.77 15.44
N ALA A 172 -3.95 -25.65 15.27
CA ALA A 172 -4.76 -24.60 15.90
C ALA A 172 -4.67 -24.54 17.44
N ASP A 173 -4.28 -25.65 18.08
CA ASP A 173 -4.24 -25.78 19.54
C ASP A 173 -3.00 -25.11 20.18
N GLU A 174 -1.84 -25.19 19.53
CA GLU A 174 -0.57 -24.63 20.03
C GLU A 174 0.21 -23.87 18.93
N PRO A 175 -0.37 -22.79 18.38
CA PRO A 175 0.28 -22.05 17.32
C PRO A 175 1.52 -21.32 17.84
N THR A 176 2.61 -21.45 17.09
CA THR A 176 3.92 -20.89 17.44
C THR A 176 4.39 -19.96 16.33
N LEU A 177 4.69 -18.71 16.66
CA LEU A 177 5.21 -17.71 15.73
C LEU A 177 6.72 -17.89 15.55
N LEU A 178 7.17 -18.06 14.31
CA LEU A 178 8.59 -18.06 13.97
C LEU A 178 9.08 -16.70 13.49
N LEU A 179 8.22 -16.00 12.75
CA LEU A 179 8.61 -14.76 12.11
C LEU A 179 7.41 -13.83 11.99
N ALA A 180 7.63 -12.56 12.30
CA ALA A 180 6.76 -11.46 11.93
C ALA A 180 7.57 -10.45 11.11
N SER A 181 7.12 -10.11 9.91
CA SER A 181 7.66 -9.00 9.13
C SER A 181 6.63 -7.89 9.00
N PHE A 182 7.09 -6.65 9.02
CA PHE A 182 6.26 -5.47 8.83
C PHE A 182 6.99 -4.52 7.88
N SER A 183 6.39 -4.16 6.75
CA SER A 183 7.07 -3.40 5.71
C SER A 183 6.13 -2.51 4.92
N LEU A 184 6.66 -1.46 4.30
CA LEU A 184 5.92 -0.72 3.30
C LEU A 184 5.69 -1.61 2.08
N ASP A 185 4.50 -1.56 1.46
CA ASP A 185 4.17 -2.48 0.36
C ASP A 185 5.18 -2.52 -0.80
N PRO A 186 5.81 -1.40 -1.22
CA PRO A 186 6.84 -1.46 -2.26
C PRO A 186 8.04 -2.35 -1.89
N TYR A 187 8.30 -2.53 -0.58
CA TYR A 187 9.40 -3.32 -0.04
C TYR A 187 8.99 -4.72 0.41
N SER A 188 7.70 -5.07 0.42
CA SER A 188 7.23 -6.38 0.91
C SER A 188 7.91 -7.54 0.18
N LYS A 189 8.10 -7.43 -1.13
CA LYS A 189 8.82 -8.41 -1.96
C LYS A 189 10.31 -8.58 -1.59
N LEU A 190 10.94 -7.55 -1.03
CA LEU A 190 12.35 -7.58 -0.62
C LEU A 190 12.52 -8.21 0.75
N LEU A 191 11.46 -8.16 1.57
CA LEU A 191 11.39 -8.72 2.92
C LEU A 191 10.50 -9.96 2.98
N SER A 192 10.22 -10.52 1.81
CA SER A 192 9.35 -11.67 1.59
C SER A 192 10.03 -12.94 2.06
N ALA A 193 9.28 -13.77 2.76
CA ALA A 193 9.67 -15.13 3.13
C ALA A 193 9.93 -16.04 1.92
N TYR A 194 9.61 -15.62 0.70
CA TYR A 194 9.87 -16.38 -0.53
C TYR A 194 11.25 -16.15 -1.12
N ARG A 195 11.98 -15.14 -0.64
CA ARG A 195 13.34 -14.83 -1.10
C ARG A 195 14.34 -15.77 -0.45
N ARG A 196 15.19 -16.44 -1.24
CA ARG A 196 16.21 -17.34 -0.68
C ARG A 196 17.17 -16.62 0.26
N ASP A 197 17.55 -15.38 -0.07
CA ASP A 197 18.39 -14.55 0.79
C ASP A 197 17.74 -14.25 2.14
N PHE A 198 16.40 -14.22 2.19
CA PHE A 198 15.63 -13.99 3.39
C PHE A 198 15.49 -15.27 4.21
N LEU A 199 15.13 -16.40 3.58
CA LEU A 199 15.05 -17.71 4.23
C LEU A 199 16.40 -18.17 4.80
N ALA A 200 17.50 -17.90 4.09
CA ALA A 200 18.85 -18.19 4.57
C ALA A 200 19.23 -17.42 5.85
N ARG A 201 18.48 -16.38 6.22
CA ARG A 201 18.64 -15.68 7.51
C ARG A 201 17.96 -16.43 8.66
N ILE A 202 16.82 -17.07 8.38
CA ILE A 202 16.10 -17.95 9.32
C ILE A 202 16.91 -19.24 9.55
N GLU A 203 17.57 -19.76 8.50
CA GLU A 203 18.35 -21.01 8.56
C GLU A 203 19.71 -20.89 9.27
N ARG A 204 20.19 -19.68 9.63
CA ARG A 204 21.51 -19.51 10.27
C ARG A 204 21.55 -19.87 11.77
N GLY A 205 20.74 -20.84 12.19
CA GLY A 205 21.13 -21.73 13.28
C GLY A 205 22.04 -22.83 12.72
N ASP A 206 23.34 -22.68 13.01
CA ASP A 206 24.41 -23.68 12.79
C ASP A 206 24.83 -23.99 11.34
N LYS A 207 25.96 -23.40 10.92
CA LYS A 207 26.61 -23.63 9.61
C LYS A 207 27.23 -25.03 9.44
N THR A 208 27.01 -25.97 10.35
CA THR A 208 27.76 -27.24 10.37
C THR A 208 27.03 -28.47 9.82
N LYS A 209 25.75 -28.42 9.45
CA LYS A 209 25.07 -29.61 8.90
C LYS A 209 24.26 -29.31 7.64
N GLY A 210 24.84 -29.67 6.47
CA GLY A 210 24.30 -29.46 5.12
C GLY A 210 22.87 -29.96 4.92
N GLY A 211 21.89 -29.12 5.21
CA GLY A 211 20.49 -29.29 4.83
C GLY A 211 20.33 -28.90 3.36
N GLN A 212 19.40 -29.54 2.66
CA GLN A 212 19.10 -29.21 1.27
C GLN A 212 18.73 -27.73 1.17
N ARG A 213 19.47 -26.99 0.33
CA ARG A 213 19.14 -25.62 -0.07
C ARG A 213 17.71 -25.60 -0.59
N PRO A 214 16.86 -24.62 -0.19
CA PRO A 214 15.55 -24.44 -0.79
C PRO A 214 15.65 -24.43 -2.32
N GLY A 215 14.92 -25.35 -2.95
CA GLY A 215 15.01 -25.64 -4.38
C GLY A 215 14.38 -24.54 -5.24
N GLY A 216 15.07 -24.20 -6.34
CA GLY A 216 14.59 -23.34 -7.43
C GLY A 216 14.53 -21.84 -7.11
N PRO A 217 14.77 -20.94 -8.09
CA PRO A 217 14.44 -19.53 -7.92
C PRO A 217 12.93 -19.40 -7.76
N GLY A 218 12.47 -18.88 -6.63
CA GLY A 218 11.14 -18.27 -6.57
C GLY A 218 11.05 -17.19 -7.65
N ALA A 219 9.86 -16.92 -8.19
CA ALA A 219 9.68 -15.92 -9.25
C ALA A 219 10.28 -14.53 -8.87
N GLU A 220 10.39 -14.25 -7.56
CA GLU A 220 10.94 -13.03 -6.94
C GLU A 220 12.49 -12.93 -6.94
N ASP A 221 13.19 -14.03 -7.22
CA ASP A 221 14.67 -14.10 -7.23
C ASP A 221 15.27 -13.83 -8.62
N THR A 222 14.45 -13.50 -9.61
CA THR A 222 14.91 -13.29 -11.00
C THR A 222 15.46 -11.88 -11.23
N GLU A 223 14.99 -10.91 -10.47
CA GLU A 223 15.38 -9.50 -10.63
C GLU A 223 16.50 -9.08 -9.69
N SER A 224 17.32 -8.15 -10.19
CA SER A 224 18.42 -7.54 -9.44
C SER A 224 17.89 -6.90 -8.15
N PHE A 225 18.33 -7.41 -6.99
CA PHE A 225 17.92 -6.86 -5.69
C PHE A 225 18.13 -5.34 -5.59
N PRO A 226 19.30 -4.78 -5.98
CA PRO A 226 19.48 -3.32 -6.01
C PRO A 226 18.51 -2.58 -6.94
N ALA A 227 18.09 -3.18 -8.06
CA ALA A 227 17.13 -2.56 -8.97
C ALA A 227 15.73 -2.52 -8.35
N VAL A 228 15.27 -3.64 -7.79
CA VAL A 228 13.96 -3.74 -7.12
C VAL A 228 13.91 -2.83 -5.89
N GLN A 229 15.00 -2.75 -5.12
CA GLN A 229 15.10 -1.84 -3.97
C GLN A 229 14.98 -0.37 -4.36
N GLN A 230 15.67 0.05 -5.43
CA GLN A 230 15.57 1.43 -5.93
C GLN A 230 14.17 1.71 -6.51
N PHE A 231 13.56 0.74 -7.17
CA PHE A 231 12.19 0.88 -7.65
C PHE A 231 11.20 1.03 -6.49
N ALA A 232 11.35 0.25 -5.42
CA ALA A 232 10.57 0.37 -4.20
C ALA A 232 10.72 1.75 -3.56
N ARG A 233 11.96 2.25 -3.42
CA ARG A 233 12.26 3.62 -2.97
C ARG A 233 11.53 4.66 -3.81
N GLY A 234 11.57 4.51 -5.14
CA GLY A 234 10.87 5.39 -6.07
C GLY A 234 9.35 5.39 -5.84
N GLN A 235 8.75 4.22 -5.66
CA GLN A 235 7.31 4.09 -5.36
C GLN A 235 6.93 4.74 -4.03
N THR A 236 7.71 4.49 -2.97
CA THR A 236 7.48 5.08 -1.65
C THR A 236 7.45 6.61 -1.71
N ALA A 237 8.40 7.23 -2.42
CA ALA A 237 8.46 8.67 -2.59
C ALA A 237 7.37 9.23 -3.52
N HIS A 238 7.10 8.54 -4.63
CA HIS A 238 6.12 8.97 -5.63
C HIS A 238 4.68 8.87 -5.10
N LEU A 239 4.36 7.82 -4.38
CA LEU A 239 3.01 7.52 -3.90
C LEU A 239 2.76 8.02 -2.48
N SER A 240 3.62 8.88 -1.93
CA SER A 240 3.42 9.52 -0.62
C SER A 240 3.19 8.49 0.51
N TYR A 241 3.97 7.41 0.52
CA TYR A 241 3.88 6.42 1.61
C TYR A 241 4.27 7.08 2.94
N CYS A 242 5.31 7.91 2.93
CA CYS A 242 5.90 8.54 4.12
C CYS A 242 5.89 10.07 4.07
N GLY A 243 4.69 10.67 3.97
CA GLY A 243 4.49 12.12 3.93
C GLY A 243 4.02 12.62 2.57
N SER A 244 4.49 13.78 2.13
CA SER A 244 4.15 14.34 0.81
C SER A 244 4.89 13.62 -0.32
N ARG A 245 4.34 13.68 -1.54
CA ARG A 245 5.03 13.15 -2.73
C ARG A 245 6.36 13.88 -2.93
N ASN A 246 7.40 13.11 -3.24
CA ASN A 246 8.72 13.65 -3.55
C ASN A 246 9.15 13.14 -4.94
N TYR A 247 8.90 13.95 -5.97
CA TYR A 247 9.21 13.58 -7.34
C TYR A 247 10.72 13.60 -7.65
N ASP A 248 11.52 14.33 -6.86
CA ASP A 248 12.98 14.32 -7.00
C ASP A 248 13.57 12.97 -6.59
N ILE A 249 13.22 12.50 -5.39
CA ILE A 249 13.61 11.16 -4.91
C ILE A 249 13.05 10.09 -5.84
N ALA A 250 11.79 10.22 -6.26
CA ALA A 250 11.17 9.24 -7.15
C ALA A 250 11.91 9.12 -8.49
N ALA A 251 12.17 10.23 -9.18
CA ALA A 251 12.86 10.23 -10.46
C ALA A 251 14.30 9.68 -10.33
N GLU A 252 15.03 10.11 -9.29
CA GLU A 252 16.36 9.59 -9.02
C GLU A 252 16.36 8.08 -8.78
N ALA A 253 15.44 7.59 -7.94
CA ALA A 253 15.35 6.18 -7.59
C ALA A 253 14.98 5.30 -8.79
N TYR A 254 14.00 5.72 -9.60
CA TYR A 254 13.65 4.96 -10.81
C TYR A 254 14.78 4.96 -11.85
N ALA A 255 15.49 6.07 -12.03
CA ALA A 255 16.67 6.11 -12.89
C ALA A 255 17.78 5.18 -12.40
N LYS A 256 18.03 5.14 -11.07
CA LYS A 256 18.95 4.17 -10.46
C LYS A 256 18.48 2.74 -10.68
N ALA A 257 17.18 2.46 -10.53
CA ALA A 257 16.63 1.12 -10.76
C ALA A 257 16.88 0.63 -12.20
N ILE A 258 16.61 1.48 -13.19
CA ILE A 258 16.88 1.20 -14.62
C ILE A 258 18.38 0.92 -14.83
N LYS A 259 19.26 1.77 -14.27
CA LYS A 259 20.72 1.62 -14.39
C LYS A 259 21.25 0.35 -13.72
N ARG A 260 20.64 -0.10 -12.63
CA ARG A 260 20.99 -1.37 -11.95
C ARG A 260 20.56 -2.61 -12.75
N GLY A 261 19.69 -2.42 -13.74
CA GLY A 261 19.26 -3.44 -14.70
C GLY A 261 18.11 -4.27 -14.19
N PHE A 262 17.05 -4.35 -15.01
CA PHE A 262 16.01 -5.36 -14.90
C PHE A 262 16.21 -6.43 -15.97
N SER A 263 16.07 -7.69 -15.59
CA SER A 263 16.16 -8.82 -16.51
C SER A 263 14.87 -8.99 -17.32
N ASN A 264 13.72 -8.69 -16.71
CA ASN A 264 12.41 -8.78 -17.34
C ASN A 264 12.01 -7.45 -18.01
N LYS A 265 11.62 -7.54 -19.29
CA LYS A 265 11.10 -6.40 -20.07
C LYS A 265 9.90 -5.72 -19.42
N MET A 266 9.06 -6.45 -18.69
CA MET A 266 7.92 -5.90 -17.96
C MET A 266 8.36 -4.95 -16.86
N TRP A 267 9.34 -5.34 -16.04
CA TRP A 267 9.89 -4.50 -14.98
C TRP A 267 10.61 -3.28 -15.57
N LEU A 268 11.39 -3.47 -16.62
CA LEU A 268 12.08 -2.37 -17.29
C LEU A 268 11.09 -1.36 -17.88
N ALA A 269 10.04 -1.83 -18.57
CA ALA A 269 8.99 -0.98 -19.12
C ALA A 269 8.23 -0.19 -18.05
N GLU A 270 7.93 -0.83 -16.92
CA GLU A 270 7.27 -0.19 -15.79
C GLU A 270 8.19 0.87 -15.14
N ALA A 271 9.49 0.59 -15.00
CA ALA A 271 10.46 1.54 -14.47
C ALA A 271 10.57 2.81 -15.33
N HIS A 272 10.63 2.65 -16.66
CA HIS A 272 10.56 3.78 -17.59
C HIS A 272 9.24 4.55 -17.46
N HIS A 273 8.09 3.87 -17.34
CA HIS A 273 6.81 4.53 -17.15
C HIS A 273 6.77 5.35 -15.85
N LYS A 274 7.21 4.76 -14.73
CA LYS A 274 7.23 5.45 -13.43
C LYS A 274 8.21 6.61 -13.38
N LEU A 275 9.38 6.47 -14.02
CA LEU A 275 10.30 7.58 -14.21
C LEU A 275 9.64 8.71 -15.01
N GLY A 276 8.96 8.38 -16.11
CA GLY A 276 8.19 9.34 -16.90
C GLY A 276 7.14 10.09 -16.08
N LEU A 277 6.39 9.38 -15.22
CA LEU A 277 5.42 10.01 -14.32
C LEU A 277 6.08 10.93 -13.27
N ALA A 278 7.20 10.51 -12.69
CA ALA A 278 7.94 11.35 -11.74
C ALA A 278 8.47 12.63 -12.42
N LEU A 279 9.02 12.52 -13.62
CA LEU A 279 9.48 13.66 -14.42
C LEU A 279 8.33 14.58 -14.82
N GLN A 280 7.17 14.02 -15.17
CA GLN A 280 5.96 14.81 -15.41
C GLN A 280 5.54 15.58 -14.15
N GLY A 281 5.58 14.96 -12.98
CA GLY A 281 5.33 15.61 -11.69
C GLY A 281 6.29 16.76 -11.39
N LYS A 282 7.51 16.71 -11.94
CA LYS A 282 8.51 17.80 -11.89
C LYS A 282 8.34 18.86 -12.99
N GLY A 283 7.37 18.71 -13.89
CA GLY A 283 7.21 19.58 -15.06
C GLY A 283 8.27 19.36 -16.16
N GLN A 284 9.07 18.30 -16.09
CA GLN A 284 10.10 17.96 -17.08
C GLN A 284 9.50 17.15 -18.23
N PHE A 285 8.56 17.75 -18.96
CA PHE A 285 7.70 17.05 -19.93
C PHE A 285 8.45 16.42 -21.11
N GLU A 286 9.51 17.05 -21.62
CA GLU A 286 10.32 16.47 -22.70
C GLU A 286 11.03 15.19 -22.27
N GLN A 287 11.58 15.15 -21.06
CA GLN A 287 12.20 13.95 -20.50
C GLN A 287 11.13 12.88 -20.20
N ALA A 288 9.99 13.29 -19.63
CA ALA A 288 8.87 12.39 -19.36
C ALA A 288 8.37 11.69 -20.63
N LYS A 289 8.26 12.42 -21.74
CA LYS A 289 7.92 11.88 -23.06
C LYS A 289 8.91 10.80 -23.50
N GLY A 290 10.21 11.08 -23.40
CA GLY A 290 11.26 10.12 -23.78
C GLY A 290 11.15 8.81 -23.00
N GLU A 291 10.97 8.90 -21.68
CA GLU A 291 10.84 7.73 -20.81
C GLU A 291 9.56 6.93 -21.09
N MET A 292 8.42 7.59 -21.30
CA MET A 292 7.19 6.90 -21.68
C MET A 292 7.28 6.24 -23.07
N GLN A 293 8.02 6.83 -24.01
CA GLN A 293 8.31 6.21 -25.32
C GLN A 293 9.22 4.97 -25.19
N GLN A 294 10.21 4.99 -24.29
CA GLN A 294 11.00 3.79 -23.97
C GLN A 294 10.13 2.68 -23.38
N SER A 295 9.23 3.02 -22.44
CA SER A 295 8.25 2.06 -21.90
C SER A 295 7.38 1.44 -23.01
N LEU A 296 6.86 2.25 -23.93
CA LEU A 296 6.05 1.76 -25.06
C LEU A 296 6.86 0.99 -26.10
N THR A 297 8.16 1.26 -26.24
CA THR A 297 9.04 0.45 -27.10
C THR A 297 9.16 -0.98 -26.54
N LEU A 298 9.24 -1.11 -25.21
CA LEU A 298 9.30 -2.40 -24.52
C LEU A 298 7.92 -3.10 -24.45
N ARG A 299 6.86 -2.31 -24.25
CA ARG A 299 5.47 -2.78 -24.13
C ARG A 299 4.49 -1.85 -24.86
N PRO A 300 4.29 -2.04 -26.18
CA PRO A 300 3.55 -1.09 -27.03
C PRO A 300 2.03 -1.03 -26.75
N ASN A 301 1.48 -2.06 -26.10
CA ASN A 301 0.05 -2.21 -25.84
C ASN A 301 -0.28 -1.94 -24.37
N THR A 302 0.19 -0.80 -23.85
CA THR A 302 -0.04 -0.40 -22.45
C THR A 302 -0.90 0.88 -22.40
N PRO A 303 -2.23 0.76 -22.25
CA PRO A 303 -3.16 1.91 -22.27
C PRO A 303 -2.80 3.01 -21.27
N GLU A 304 -2.37 2.64 -20.08
CA GLU A 304 -1.99 3.57 -19.01
C GLU A 304 -0.82 4.45 -19.44
N VAL A 305 0.19 3.88 -20.11
CA VAL A 305 1.35 4.63 -20.60
C VAL A 305 0.94 5.55 -21.75
N LEU A 306 0.09 5.09 -22.66
CA LEU A 306 -0.44 5.89 -23.77
C LEU A 306 -1.27 7.09 -23.27
N ASN A 307 -2.14 6.87 -22.28
CA ASN A 307 -2.91 7.95 -21.66
C ASN A 307 -2.00 8.98 -20.99
N ASN A 308 -0.98 8.54 -20.24
CA ASN A 308 -0.04 9.46 -19.61
C ASN A 308 0.81 10.20 -20.64
N LEU A 309 1.25 9.52 -21.70
CA LEU A 309 1.97 10.14 -22.82
C LEU A 309 1.10 11.18 -23.54
N GLY A 310 -0.20 10.92 -23.73
CA GLY A 310 -1.15 11.90 -24.27
C GLY A 310 -1.25 13.14 -23.38
N THR A 311 -1.25 12.96 -22.06
CA THR A 311 -1.21 14.07 -21.10
C THR A 311 0.08 14.88 -21.22
N VAL A 312 1.22 14.21 -21.38
CA VAL A 312 2.52 14.87 -21.60
C VAL A 312 2.54 15.64 -22.92
N TYR A 313 2.01 15.09 -24.02
CA TYR A 313 1.88 15.81 -25.29
C TYR A 313 1.00 17.05 -25.17
N LYS A 314 -0.13 16.97 -24.44
CA LYS A 314 -0.99 18.12 -24.15
C LYS A 314 -0.20 19.24 -23.44
N GLN A 315 0.62 18.89 -22.44
CA GLN A 315 1.46 19.87 -21.72
C GLN A 315 2.56 20.47 -22.59
N LEU A 316 3.03 19.74 -23.60
CA LEU A 316 3.98 20.23 -24.60
C LEU A 316 3.31 21.04 -25.73
N GLY A 317 1.98 21.16 -25.73
CA GLY A 317 1.22 21.87 -26.77
C GLY A 317 1.00 21.07 -28.06
N ASP A 318 1.36 19.79 -28.08
CA ASP A 318 1.19 18.90 -29.25
C ASP A 318 -0.17 18.20 -29.20
N GLN A 319 -1.23 18.96 -29.50
CA GLN A 319 -2.62 18.50 -29.37
C GLN A 319 -2.92 17.28 -30.25
N ASP A 320 -2.39 17.23 -31.47
CA ASP A 320 -2.64 16.14 -32.41
C ASP A 320 -2.05 14.82 -31.88
N LYS A 321 -0.82 14.84 -31.36
CA LYS A 321 -0.23 13.64 -30.73
C LYS A 321 -0.91 13.27 -29.42
N ALA A 322 -1.42 14.25 -28.66
CA ALA A 322 -2.19 13.98 -27.47
C ALA A 322 -3.46 13.19 -27.79
N ILE A 323 -4.24 13.66 -28.76
CA ILE A 323 -5.45 12.99 -29.26
C ILE A 323 -5.11 11.57 -29.73
N ALA A 324 -4.11 11.41 -30.61
CA ALA A 324 -3.74 10.10 -31.14
C ALA A 324 -3.33 9.10 -30.04
N ALA A 325 -2.63 9.57 -29.00
CA ALA A 325 -2.24 8.73 -27.87
C ALA A 325 -3.46 8.32 -27.02
N PHE A 326 -4.38 9.24 -26.75
CA PHE A 326 -5.62 8.96 -26.03
C PHE A 326 -6.54 8.02 -26.80
N GLU A 327 -6.72 8.22 -28.12
CA GLU A 327 -7.49 7.32 -28.99
C GLU A 327 -6.92 5.90 -28.96
N LYS A 328 -5.59 5.76 -29.08
CA LYS A 328 -4.94 4.45 -29.00
C LYS A 328 -5.15 3.80 -27.63
N SER A 329 -5.10 4.57 -26.54
CA SER A 329 -5.41 4.07 -25.20
C SER A 329 -6.84 3.55 -25.09
N VAL A 330 -7.84 4.32 -25.58
CA VAL A 330 -9.25 3.92 -25.58
C VAL A 330 -9.50 2.73 -26.51
N SER A 331 -8.82 2.65 -27.65
CA SER A 331 -8.92 1.51 -28.57
C SER A 331 -8.42 0.21 -27.92
N LEU A 332 -7.31 0.27 -27.18
CA LEU A 332 -6.76 -0.89 -26.47
C LEU A 332 -7.58 -1.26 -25.22
N ARG A 333 -8.15 -0.27 -24.53
CA ARG A 333 -9.02 -0.48 -23.38
C ARG A 333 -10.24 0.44 -23.44
N PRO A 334 -11.34 0.00 -24.08
CA PRO A 334 -12.55 0.81 -24.22
C PRO A 334 -13.23 1.14 -22.89
N ASN A 335 -12.99 0.39 -21.82
CA ASN A 335 -13.55 0.67 -20.50
C ASN A 335 -12.54 1.39 -19.58
N TYR A 336 -11.62 2.20 -20.14
CA TYR A 336 -10.67 3.00 -19.35
C TYR A 336 -11.21 4.42 -19.10
N PRO A 337 -11.79 4.73 -17.92
CA PRO A 337 -12.52 5.98 -17.73
C PRO A 337 -11.63 7.21 -17.87
N LEU A 338 -10.43 7.18 -17.28
CA LEU A 338 -9.49 8.30 -17.33
C LEU A 338 -9.07 8.64 -18.77
N ALA A 339 -8.83 7.63 -19.61
CA ALA A 339 -8.50 7.86 -21.01
C ALA A 339 -9.66 8.46 -21.81
N ARG A 340 -10.91 8.06 -21.51
CA ARG A 340 -12.10 8.67 -22.13
C ARG A 340 -12.28 10.12 -21.72
N TYR A 341 -12.14 10.42 -20.43
CA TYR A 341 -12.19 11.80 -19.94
C TYR A 341 -11.14 12.69 -20.61
N ASN A 342 -9.89 12.21 -20.69
CA ASN A 342 -8.80 12.95 -21.32
C ASN A 342 -9.00 13.11 -22.84
N LEU A 343 -9.54 12.08 -23.51
CA LEU A 343 -9.90 12.15 -24.93
C LEU A 343 -11.02 13.17 -25.17
N ALA A 344 -12.02 13.21 -24.29
CA ALA A 344 -13.09 14.19 -24.33
C ALA A 344 -12.55 15.62 -24.22
N GLU A 345 -11.70 15.88 -23.21
CA GLU A 345 -11.01 17.18 -23.05
C GLU A 345 -10.22 17.58 -24.29
N ALA A 346 -9.53 16.62 -24.91
CA ALA A 346 -8.70 16.89 -26.08
C ALA A 346 -9.51 17.26 -27.34
N TYR A 347 -10.77 16.80 -27.43
CA TYR A 347 -11.66 17.07 -28.56
C TYR A 347 -12.58 18.28 -28.40
N GLU A 348 -12.64 18.92 -27.24
CA GLU A 348 -13.67 19.95 -26.98
C GLU A 348 -13.69 21.08 -28.02
N THR A 349 -12.53 21.48 -28.52
CA THR A 349 -12.41 22.58 -29.48
C THR A 349 -12.48 22.13 -30.94
N THR A 350 -12.00 20.91 -31.24
CA THR A 350 -11.85 20.41 -32.61
C THR A 350 -13.02 19.54 -33.05
N ASN A 351 -13.67 18.84 -32.12
CA ASN A 351 -14.82 17.97 -32.37
C ASN A 351 -15.74 17.87 -31.13
N PRO A 352 -16.57 18.90 -30.85
CA PRO A 352 -17.47 18.92 -29.70
C PRO A 352 -18.41 17.71 -29.61
N LYS A 353 -18.87 17.20 -30.76
CA LYS A 353 -19.73 16.00 -30.81
C LYS A 353 -19.00 14.76 -30.30
N ARG A 354 -17.74 14.57 -30.69
CA ARG A 354 -16.92 13.47 -30.17
C ARG A 354 -16.63 13.66 -28.70
N ALA A 355 -16.32 14.87 -28.26
CA ALA A 355 -16.08 15.18 -26.85
C ALA A 355 -17.28 14.81 -25.95
N ILE A 356 -18.50 15.19 -26.34
CA ILE A 356 -19.73 14.82 -25.61
C ILE A 356 -19.85 13.30 -25.48
N SER A 357 -19.71 12.56 -26.60
CA SER A 357 -19.82 11.10 -26.59
C SER A 357 -18.80 10.43 -25.65
N GLU A 358 -17.57 10.94 -25.60
CA GLU A 358 -16.54 10.42 -24.69
C GLU A 358 -16.83 10.77 -23.23
N TYR A 359 -17.32 11.98 -22.93
CA TYR A 359 -17.76 12.34 -21.58
C TYR A 359 -18.93 11.50 -21.10
N GLU A 360 -19.94 11.27 -21.94
CA GLU A 360 -21.08 10.42 -21.61
C GLU A 360 -20.64 8.98 -21.32
N THR A 361 -19.72 8.45 -22.12
CA THR A 361 -19.18 7.11 -21.88
C THR A 361 -18.34 7.06 -20.60
N TYR A 362 -17.53 8.08 -20.31
CA TYR A 362 -16.83 8.21 -19.04
C TYR A 362 -17.81 8.20 -17.86
N LEU A 363 -18.88 8.99 -17.93
CA LEU A 363 -19.90 9.09 -16.87
C LEU A 363 -20.59 7.75 -16.60
N ALA A 364 -20.91 7.00 -17.65
CA ALA A 364 -21.48 5.66 -17.53
C ALA A 364 -20.51 4.67 -16.85
N LEU A 365 -19.20 4.80 -17.09
CA LEU A 365 -18.20 3.91 -16.48
C LEU A 365 -17.93 4.21 -15.00
N VAL A 366 -18.14 5.45 -14.55
CA VAL A 366 -17.85 5.88 -13.16
C VAL A 366 -19.11 6.06 -12.31
N GLU A 367 -20.27 5.62 -12.80
CA GLU A 367 -21.51 5.71 -12.05
C GLU A 367 -21.39 4.97 -10.71
N GLY A 368 -21.72 5.67 -9.62
CA GLY A 368 -21.64 5.11 -8.27
C GLY A 368 -20.22 4.95 -7.71
N VAL A 369 -19.18 5.50 -8.36
CA VAL A 369 -17.79 5.50 -7.86
C VAL A 369 -17.52 6.81 -7.11
N PRO A 370 -17.48 6.81 -5.75
CA PRO A 370 -17.34 8.04 -4.96
C PRO A 370 -16.03 8.79 -5.25
N GLU A 371 -14.96 8.06 -5.53
CA GLU A 371 -13.64 8.61 -5.83
C GLU A 371 -13.61 9.45 -7.13
N GLU A 372 -14.61 9.28 -8.01
CA GLU A 372 -14.73 9.97 -9.29
C GLU A 372 -15.78 11.10 -9.28
N ALA A 373 -16.44 11.35 -8.14
CA ALA A 373 -17.59 12.26 -8.05
C ALA A 373 -17.29 13.68 -8.56
N GLU A 374 -16.14 14.26 -8.19
CA GLU A 374 -15.76 15.60 -8.64
C GLU A 374 -15.50 15.65 -10.16
N ARG A 375 -14.79 14.66 -10.70
CA ARG A 375 -14.51 14.59 -12.14
C ARG A 375 -15.77 14.30 -12.94
N ALA A 376 -16.69 13.50 -12.39
CA ALA A 376 -18.02 13.26 -12.95
C ALA A 376 -18.87 14.55 -12.98
N LEU A 377 -18.83 15.37 -11.93
CA LEU A 377 -19.52 16.67 -11.94
C LEU A 377 -18.99 17.57 -13.06
N ARG A 378 -17.67 17.71 -13.18
CA ARG A 378 -17.04 18.49 -14.25
C ARG A 378 -17.42 17.97 -15.63
N ALA A 379 -17.40 16.65 -15.85
CA ALA A 379 -17.80 16.07 -17.13
C ALA A 379 -19.26 16.42 -17.50
N ARG A 380 -20.20 16.39 -16.54
CA ARG A 380 -21.62 16.79 -16.78
C ARG A 380 -21.74 18.26 -17.14
N GLU A 381 -20.97 19.13 -16.49
CA GLU A 381 -20.91 20.56 -16.82
C GLU A 381 -20.40 20.78 -18.24
N ARG A 382 -19.30 20.10 -18.62
CA ARG A 382 -18.75 20.18 -19.98
C ARG A 382 -19.75 19.70 -21.04
N VAL A 383 -20.43 18.57 -20.81
CA VAL A 383 -21.50 18.09 -21.71
C VAL A 383 -22.59 19.14 -21.88
N THR A 384 -23.04 19.77 -20.80
CA THR A 384 -24.07 20.82 -20.84
C THR A 384 -23.61 22.03 -21.65
N VAL A 385 -22.35 22.44 -21.50
CA VAL A 385 -21.77 23.58 -22.23
C VAL A 385 -21.63 23.27 -23.71
N LEU A 386 -21.10 22.11 -24.07
CA LEU A 386 -20.85 21.71 -25.46
C LEU A 386 -22.13 21.40 -26.25
N SER A 387 -23.25 21.16 -25.55
CA SER A 387 -24.57 20.90 -26.15
C SER A 387 -25.37 22.17 -26.45
N ARG A 388 -24.87 23.35 -26.07
CA ARG A 388 -25.45 24.66 -26.38
C ARG A 388 -24.79 25.23 -27.63
#